data_AF-A0ABD5NTN7-F1
#
_entry.id   AF-A0ABD5NTN7-F1
#
_cell.length_a   1.000
_cell.length_b   1.000
_cell.length_c   1.000
_cell.angle_alpha   90.00
_cell.angle_beta   90.00
_cell.angle_gamma   90.00
#
_symmetry.space_group_name_H-M   'P 1'
#
loop_
_entity.id
_entity.type
_entity.pdbx_description
1 polymer ?
#
loop_
_entity_poly.entity_id
_entity_poly.type
_entity_poly.pdbx_seq_one_letter_code
_entity_poly.pdbx_strand_id
1 'polypeptide(L)'
;MAPPVRRSAPYRGYGHPDGTLAAGGSDERCRRTGEAVSSRRPAVSTLGRHRRIGPEPEDRRADGWREKPHGRQQIRADERNGRSDVTMTVPLTYLEFHALFVLPPVVALFVAAMRRERAWWNRRAVAGIGIMSTLAVVYTTPWDNALIDRGVWWYGDGAVALTLWHAPLEEYLFFVFQPALTALWLYQFVSVESVPLRLPVRTRLVGLAAGLLVTVVGAALVLASSSTLYLGATLLWAGPVLAIQWAFGWPYLWRTRRVVAAGVLVPTLYLWIVDWIAIDLGIWVISSTYTTGFTLAGLPVEEAVFFLVTNVFVVQGLVLYRWLLDRLERSDARTVVTEAGSPTLADLLERREPER
;
A
#
# COMPACT_ATOMS: atom_id res chain seq x y z
N MET A 1 -6.54 -64.80 -7.71
CA MET A 1 -5.89 -64.13 -8.85
C MET A 1 -4.68 -63.35 -8.35
N ALA A 2 -3.61 -63.25 -9.12
CA ALA A 2 -2.36 -62.59 -8.71
C ALA A 2 -2.30 -61.10 -9.13
N PRO A 3 -1.55 -60.23 -8.44
CA PRO A 3 -1.44 -58.82 -8.76
C PRO A 3 -0.36 -58.51 -9.81
N PRO A 4 -0.47 -57.39 -10.57
CA PRO A 4 0.59 -56.91 -11.45
C PRO A 4 1.76 -56.28 -10.67
N VAL A 5 2.96 -56.40 -11.23
CA VAL A 5 4.24 -56.09 -10.56
C VAL A 5 4.72 -54.66 -10.86
N ARG A 6 5.33 -54.00 -9.86
CA ARG A 6 6.05 -52.72 -10.02
C ARG A 6 7.13 -52.79 -11.12
N ARG A 7 7.31 -51.71 -11.86
CA ARG A 7 8.58 -51.40 -12.56
C ARG A 7 9.19 -50.12 -12.01
N SER A 8 10.38 -50.24 -11.43
CA SER A 8 11.26 -49.12 -11.07
C SER A 8 12.15 -48.75 -12.25
N ALA A 9 12.45 -47.46 -12.40
CA ALA A 9 13.47 -46.95 -13.32
C ALA A 9 14.76 -46.61 -12.54
N PRO A 10 15.95 -46.73 -13.16
CA PRO A 10 17.21 -46.78 -12.42
C PRO A 10 17.81 -45.41 -12.07
N TYR A 11 18.59 -45.42 -10.99
CA TYR A 11 19.56 -44.38 -10.63
C TYR A 11 20.61 -44.20 -11.75
N ARG A 12 21.08 -42.97 -11.96
CA ARG A 12 22.33 -42.67 -12.69
C ARG A 12 23.24 -41.83 -11.81
N GLY A 13 24.42 -42.35 -11.49
CA GLY A 13 25.46 -41.64 -10.76
C GLY A 13 26.63 -41.28 -11.66
N TYR A 14 27.13 -40.06 -11.48
CA TYR A 14 28.47 -39.57 -11.80
C TYR A 14 28.77 -38.50 -10.72
N GLY A 15 29.98 -38.29 -10.22
CA GLY A 15 31.25 -38.95 -10.54
C GLY A 15 32.38 -37.97 -10.22
N HIS A 16 32.96 -38.07 -9.03
CA HIS A 16 34.11 -37.26 -8.62
C HIS A 16 35.39 -37.73 -9.35
N PRO A 17 36.38 -36.85 -9.50
CA PRO A 17 37.70 -37.21 -8.97
C PRO A 17 38.30 -36.11 -8.07
N ASP A 18 39.31 -36.46 -7.29
CA ASP A 18 39.94 -35.61 -6.28
C ASP A 18 41.23 -34.93 -6.74
N GLY A 19 41.64 -33.89 -6.00
CA GLY A 19 43.05 -33.61 -5.72
C GLY A 19 43.72 -32.41 -6.43
N THR A 20 44.80 -31.83 -5.88
CA THR A 20 45.34 -31.85 -4.50
C THR A 20 46.43 -30.78 -4.32
N LEU A 21 46.66 -30.28 -3.09
CA LEU A 21 47.91 -29.63 -2.60
C LEU A 21 48.28 -28.27 -3.26
N ALA A 22 49.15 -27.38 -2.74
CA ALA A 22 49.77 -27.14 -1.41
C ALA A 22 50.20 -25.63 -1.38
N ALA A 23 49.96 -24.84 -0.32
CA ALA A 23 50.76 -24.63 0.92
C ALA A 23 51.96 -23.64 0.82
N GLY A 24 52.16 -22.83 1.87
CA GLY A 24 53.23 -21.82 2.03
C GLY A 24 52.86 -20.41 1.53
N GLY A 25 53.35 -19.30 2.12
CA GLY A 25 54.19 -19.13 3.33
C GLY A 25 54.84 -17.74 3.40
N SER A 26 55.26 -17.28 4.59
CA SER A 26 55.93 -15.98 4.89
C SER A 26 55.10 -14.70 4.60
N ASP A 27 54.93 -13.75 5.52
CA ASP A 27 55.91 -12.79 6.08
C ASP A 27 56.52 -11.82 5.05
N GLU A 28 56.22 -10.51 5.17
CA GLU A 28 57.28 -9.53 5.49
C GLU A 28 56.74 -8.19 6.02
N ARG A 29 57.62 -7.36 6.59
CA ARG A 29 57.30 -6.15 7.38
C ARG A 29 58.25 -4.97 7.11
N CYS A 30 57.73 -3.87 6.58
CA CYS A 30 58.35 -2.53 6.62
C CYS A 30 57.25 -1.45 6.84
N ARG A 31 57.36 -0.37 7.65
CA ARG A 31 58.41 0.68 7.81
C ARG A 31 58.58 1.49 6.50
N ARG A 32 58.64 2.83 6.41
CA ARG A 32 58.91 4.00 7.31
C ARG A 32 58.45 5.29 6.54
N THR A 33 58.20 6.52 7.04
CA THR A 33 57.89 7.16 8.36
C THR A 33 57.44 8.62 8.12
N GLY A 34 56.55 9.18 8.94
CA GLY A 34 56.26 10.64 9.04
C GLY A 34 55.43 11.25 7.89
N GLU A 35 54.99 12.51 7.90
CA GLU A 35 54.86 13.60 8.90
C GLU A 35 53.53 14.34 8.55
N ALA A 36 52.61 14.77 9.42
CA ALA A 36 52.66 15.61 10.63
C ALA A 36 52.82 17.13 10.38
N VAL A 37 51.95 17.93 11.04
CA VAL A 37 52.06 19.38 11.40
C VAL A 37 51.26 20.44 10.60
N SER A 38 50.61 21.35 11.36
CA SER A 38 49.96 22.65 11.05
C SER A 38 48.80 22.68 10.02
N SER A 39 47.57 23.15 10.28
CA SER A 39 46.99 24.19 11.18
C SER A 39 47.05 25.65 10.66
N ARG A 40 45.87 26.29 10.54
CA ARG A 40 45.52 27.68 11.00
C ARG A 40 44.15 28.17 10.48
N ARG A 41 43.25 28.50 11.41
CA ARG A 41 42.32 29.66 11.39
C ARG A 41 43.04 30.83 12.12
N PRO A 42 42.58 32.10 12.19
CA PRO A 42 41.23 32.66 12.05
C PRO A 42 41.16 33.73 10.90
N ALA A 43 40.36 34.81 10.83
CA ALA A 43 39.57 35.52 11.85
C ALA A 43 38.38 36.36 11.33
N VAL A 44 37.74 37.03 12.30
CA VAL A 44 36.61 37.96 12.28
C VAL A 44 37.04 39.41 11.95
N SER A 45 36.15 40.23 11.41
CA SER A 45 36.24 41.71 11.45
C SER A 45 34.86 42.38 11.60
N THR A 46 34.82 43.58 12.18
CA THR A 46 33.58 44.35 12.51
C THR A 46 33.72 45.84 12.13
N LEU A 47 32.64 46.63 12.37
CA LEU A 47 32.41 48.05 12.02
C LEU A 47 31.99 48.27 10.54
N GLY A 48 31.21 49.31 10.18
CA GLY A 48 30.72 50.45 10.98
C GLY A 48 29.45 51.15 10.45
N ARG A 49 29.05 52.25 11.12
CA ARG A 49 27.76 52.98 10.97
C ARG A 49 27.65 53.84 9.70
N HIS A 50 26.42 54.21 9.30
CA HIS A 50 26.08 55.63 9.00
C HIS A 50 24.56 55.94 9.20
N ARG A 51 24.21 57.24 9.28
CA ARG A 51 22.84 57.80 9.52
C ARG A 51 22.31 58.62 8.34
N ARG A 52 20.99 58.65 8.15
CA ARG A 52 20.03 59.74 7.75
C ARG A 52 18.64 59.06 7.59
N ILE A 53 17.47 59.49 8.06
CA ILE A 53 16.86 60.78 8.51
C ILE A 53 16.34 61.69 7.37
N GLY A 54 15.09 61.40 6.94
CA GLY A 54 14.02 62.32 6.53
C GLY A 54 14.12 63.09 5.20
N PRO A 55 13.05 63.80 4.78
CA PRO A 55 11.69 63.85 5.36
C PRO A 55 10.54 63.48 4.40
N GLU A 56 9.34 63.41 4.96
CA GLU A 56 8.03 63.31 4.29
C GLU A 56 7.38 64.73 4.16
N PRO A 57 6.52 64.99 3.15
CA PRO A 57 5.70 66.21 3.11
C PRO A 57 4.18 65.93 3.07
N GLU A 58 3.42 66.62 3.93
CA GLU A 58 1.95 66.54 4.05
C GLU A 58 1.16 67.46 3.09
N ASP A 59 -0.17 67.27 3.11
CA ASP A 59 -1.29 68.15 2.72
C ASP A 59 -1.23 68.89 1.37
N ARG A 60 -2.09 68.44 0.45
CA ARG A 60 -2.87 69.37 -0.40
C ARG A 60 -4.35 68.99 -0.39
N ARG A 61 -5.18 69.93 0.05
CA ARG A 61 -6.64 69.81 0.11
C ARG A 61 -7.29 69.90 -1.26
N ALA A 62 -8.55 69.46 -1.26
CA ALA A 62 -9.49 69.44 -2.37
C ALA A 62 -9.48 70.68 -3.29
N ASP A 63 -9.57 70.40 -4.60
CA ASP A 63 -10.23 71.26 -5.59
C ASP A 63 -11.18 70.40 -6.42
N GLY A 64 -12.41 70.88 -6.62
CA GLY A 64 -13.52 70.05 -7.13
C GLY A 64 -13.64 70.05 -8.66
N TRP A 65 -13.82 68.87 -9.26
CA TRP A 65 -14.11 68.72 -10.69
C TRP A 65 -15.43 68.00 -10.95
N ARG A 66 -16.21 68.54 -11.91
CA ARG A 66 -17.58 68.10 -12.23
C ARG A 66 -17.58 66.77 -12.97
N GLU A 67 -18.49 65.88 -12.60
CA GLU A 67 -18.79 64.68 -13.38
C GLU A 67 -19.35 65.01 -14.78
N LYS A 68 -19.03 64.19 -15.78
CA LYS A 68 -19.72 64.12 -17.07
C LYS A 68 -20.20 62.68 -17.31
N PRO A 69 -21.52 62.41 -17.38
CA PRO A 69 -22.05 61.04 -17.31
C PRO A 69 -22.23 60.37 -18.70
N HIS A 70 -21.16 60.23 -19.49
CA HIS A 70 -21.19 59.47 -20.75
C HIS A 70 -20.04 58.46 -20.83
N GLY A 71 -20.38 57.17 -21.05
CA GLY A 71 -19.43 56.06 -21.20
C GLY A 71 -19.88 54.74 -20.53
N ARG A 72 -20.62 54.82 -19.41
CA ARG A 72 -20.92 53.63 -18.57
C ARG A 72 -22.00 52.67 -19.11
N GLN A 73 -22.55 52.91 -20.31
CA GLN A 73 -23.53 52.02 -20.95
C GLN A 73 -22.94 51.14 -22.06
N GLN A 74 -21.82 51.52 -22.67
CA GLN A 74 -21.32 50.83 -23.87
C GLN A 74 -20.48 49.57 -23.54
N ILE A 75 -19.85 49.54 -22.36
CA ILE A 75 -19.10 48.36 -21.87
C ILE A 75 -20.02 47.15 -21.60
N ARG A 76 -21.29 47.39 -21.20
CA ARG A 76 -22.27 46.34 -20.87
C ARG A 76 -22.93 45.65 -22.08
N ALA A 77 -22.48 45.97 -23.31
CA ALA A 77 -22.99 45.38 -24.54
C ALA A 77 -22.09 44.24 -25.05
N ASP A 78 -20.76 44.41 -25.04
CA ASP A 78 -19.81 43.42 -25.57
C ASP A 78 -19.59 42.20 -24.64
N GLU A 79 -19.78 42.35 -23.32
CA GLU A 79 -19.70 41.24 -22.36
C GLU A 79 -20.77 40.14 -22.56
N ARG A 80 -21.69 40.32 -23.52
CA ARG A 80 -22.85 39.43 -23.75
C ARG A 80 -22.68 38.49 -24.95
N ASN A 81 -21.50 38.42 -25.57
CA ASN A 81 -21.25 37.58 -26.74
C ASN A 81 -19.89 36.88 -26.66
N GLY A 82 -19.83 35.57 -26.90
CA GLY A 82 -18.59 34.85 -27.19
C GLY A 82 -17.90 34.11 -26.04
N ARG A 83 -18.32 34.22 -24.77
CA ARG A 83 -17.94 33.25 -23.73
C ARG A 83 -19.04 32.22 -23.51
N SER A 84 -19.08 31.24 -24.41
CA SER A 84 -19.56 29.92 -24.04
C SER A 84 -18.62 29.37 -22.97
N ASP A 85 -19.07 29.34 -21.72
CA ASP A 85 -18.46 28.47 -20.72
C ASP A 85 -18.71 27.03 -21.16
N VAL A 86 -17.79 26.52 -21.97
CA VAL A 86 -17.65 25.08 -22.21
C VAL A 86 -17.07 24.52 -20.92
N THR A 87 -17.94 24.30 -19.93
CA THR A 87 -17.66 23.40 -18.82
C THR A 87 -17.24 22.08 -19.44
N MET A 88 -15.95 21.77 -19.38
CA MET A 88 -15.37 20.55 -19.94
C MET A 88 -15.76 19.39 -19.02
N THR A 89 -17.02 18.98 -19.10
CA THR A 89 -17.54 17.80 -18.41
C THR A 89 -16.67 16.60 -18.76
N VAL A 90 -16.32 15.81 -17.76
CA VAL A 90 -15.42 14.66 -17.97
C VAL A 90 -15.99 13.70 -19.03
N PRO A 91 -15.14 13.06 -19.85
CA PRO A 91 -15.57 12.18 -20.94
C PRO A 91 -16.15 10.84 -20.47
N LEU A 92 -15.95 10.48 -19.20
CA LEU A 92 -16.52 9.33 -18.51
C LEU A 92 -16.80 9.71 -17.05
N THR A 93 -17.95 9.32 -16.51
CA THR A 93 -18.19 9.40 -15.06
C THR A 93 -17.36 8.36 -14.32
N TYR A 94 -17.12 8.57 -13.02
CA TYR A 94 -16.39 7.63 -12.17
C TYR A 94 -17.14 6.28 -12.04
N LEU A 95 -18.46 6.26 -12.19
CA LEU A 95 -19.25 5.02 -12.22
C LEU A 95 -19.08 4.23 -13.53
N GLU A 96 -19.03 4.92 -14.68
CA GLU A 96 -18.74 4.29 -15.98
C GLU A 96 -17.28 3.81 -16.05
N PHE A 97 -16.35 4.59 -15.51
CA PHE A 97 -14.95 4.21 -15.37
C PHE A 97 -14.80 2.91 -14.55
N HIS A 98 -15.51 2.78 -13.43
CA HIS A 98 -15.61 1.53 -12.68
C HIS A 98 -16.15 0.37 -13.53
N ALA A 99 -17.20 0.61 -14.32
CA ALA A 99 -17.81 -0.40 -15.19
C ALA A 99 -16.90 -0.84 -16.37
N LEU A 100 -15.98 0.03 -16.81
CA LEU A 100 -15.05 -0.24 -17.92
C LEU A 100 -13.71 -0.83 -17.45
N PHE A 101 -13.14 -0.33 -16.35
CA PHE A 101 -11.76 -0.65 -15.95
C PHE A 101 -11.65 -1.53 -14.69
N VAL A 102 -12.66 -1.56 -13.82
CA VAL A 102 -12.58 -2.28 -12.52
C VAL A 102 -13.48 -3.51 -12.48
N LEU A 103 -14.74 -3.41 -12.91
CA LEU A 103 -15.66 -4.54 -12.91
C LEU A 103 -15.28 -5.67 -13.89
N PRO A 104 -14.82 -5.43 -15.13
CA PRO A 104 -14.47 -6.51 -16.06
C PRO A 104 -13.36 -7.45 -15.56
N PRO A 105 -12.21 -6.98 -15.00
CA PRO A 105 -11.22 -7.89 -14.43
C PRO A 105 -11.71 -8.56 -13.13
N VAL A 106 -12.52 -7.89 -12.30
CA VAL A 106 -13.15 -8.53 -11.11
C VAL A 106 -14.03 -9.71 -11.55
N VAL A 107 -14.91 -9.52 -12.54
CA VAL A 107 -15.78 -10.58 -13.07
C VAL A 107 -14.97 -11.70 -13.73
N ALA A 108 -13.94 -11.36 -14.51
CA ALA A 108 -13.08 -12.36 -15.15
C ALA A 108 -12.33 -13.23 -14.11
N LEU A 109 -11.78 -12.62 -13.06
CA LEU A 109 -11.07 -13.33 -11.99
C LEU A 109 -12.02 -14.12 -11.08
N PHE A 110 -13.25 -13.63 -10.85
CA PHE A 110 -14.31 -14.38 -10.19
C PHE A 110 -14.69 -15.66 -10.97
N VAL A 111 -14.93 -15.53 -12.28
CA VAL A 111 -15.20 -16.69 -13.16
C VAL A 111 -14.00 -17.64 -13.22
N ALA A 112 -12.76 -17.13 -13.21
CA ALA A 112 -11.56 -17.95 -13.11
C ALA A 112 -11.46 -18.70 -11.77
N ALA A 113 -11.78 -18.04 -10.65
CA ALA A 113 -11.78 -18.64 -9.32
C ALA A 113 -12.83 -19.77 -9.20
N MET A 114 -14.01 -19.60 -9.81
CA MET A 114 -15.05 -20.63 -9.85
C MET A 114 -14.71 -21.82 -10.76
N ARG A 115 -13.95 -21.60 -11.85
CA ARG A 115 -13.66 -22.64 -12.87
C ARG A 115 -12.34 -23.38 -12.69
N ARG A 116 -11.41 -22.88 -11.88
CA ARG A 116 -10.08 -23.50 -11.67
C ARG A 116 -10.05 -24.30 -10.38
N GLU A 117 -9.90 -25.63 -10.49
CA GLU A 117 -9.72 -26.55 -9.34
C GLU A 117 -8.59 -26.15 -8.38
N ARG A 118 -7.58 -25.43 -8.89
CA ARG A 118 -6.41 -24.96 -8.12
C ARG A 118 -6.60 -23.59 -7.48
N ALA A 119 -7.69 -22.88 -7.75
CA ALA A 119 -7.98 -21.59 -7.13
C ALA A 119 -8.60 -21.79 -5.74
N TRP A 120 -8.25 -20.94 -4.78
CA TRP A 120 -8.87 -20.99 -3.46
C TRP A 120 -10.24 -20.33 -3.47
N TRP A 121 -11.28 -21.09 -3.82
CA TRP A 121 -12.66 -20.62 -3.82
C TRP A 121 -13.57 -21.46 -2.91
N ASN A 122 -13.83 -20.94 -1.71
CA ASN A 122 -14.79 -21.53 -0.76
C ASN A 122 -15.33 -20.46 0.22
N ARG A 123 -16.23 -20.84 1.15
CA ARG A 123 -16.83 -19.91 2.13
C ARG A 123 -15.80 -19.10 2.93
N ARG A 124 -14.61 -19.65 3.20
CA ARG A 124 -13.53 -18.95 3.90
C ARG A 124 -12.83 -17.92 2.99
N ALA A 125 -12.66 -18.23 1.70
CA ALA A 125 -12.15 -17.28 0.71
C ALA A 125 -13.10 -16.07 0.55
N VAL A 126 -14.42 -16.32 0.47
CA VAL A 126 -15.47 -15.29 0.41
C VAL A 126 -15.48 -14.43 1.69
N ALA A 127 -15.39 -15.06 2.87
CA ALA A 127 -15.28 -14.34 4.13
C ALA A 127 -14.00 -13.47 4.19
N GLY A 128 -12.89 -13.94 3.61
CA GLY A 128 -11.66 -13.15 3.46
C GLY A 128 -11.88 -11.87 2.63
N ILE A 129 -12.61 -11.95 1.51
CA ILE A 129 -12.97 -10.76 0.71
C ILE A 129 -13.82 -9.80 1.55
N GLY A 130 -14.91 -10.31 2.17
CA GLY A 130 -15.79 -9.48 2.99
C GLY A 130 -15.07 -8.76 4.13
N ILE A 131 -14.18 -9.46 4.85
CA ILE A 131 -13.34 -8.88 5.90
C ILE A 131 -12.47 -7.76 5.35
N MET A 132 -11.79 -7.95 4.20
CA MET A 132 -10.91 -6.94 3.64
C MET A 132 -11.69 -5.72 3.12
N SER A 133 -12.83 -5.91 2.44
CA SER A 133 -13.69 -4.80 2.00
C SER A 133 -14.31 -4.03 3.18
N THR A 134 -14.75 -4.70 4.25
CA THR A 134 -15.23 -4.02 5.46
C THR A 134 -14.12 -3.24 6.16
N LEU A 135 -12.91 -3.81 6.27
CA LEU A 135 -11.77 -3.11 6.85
C LEU A 135 -11.34 -1.91 5.99
N ALA A 136 -11.33 -2.04 4.66
CA ALA A 136 -11.05 -0.93 3.74
C ALA A 136 -12.07 0.20 3.90
N VAL A 137 -13.38 -0.09 3.82
CA VAL A 137 -14.42 0.94 4.01
C VAL A 137 -14.28 1.64 5.37
N VAL A 138 -14.14 0.88 6.48
CA VAL A 138 -14.08 1.48 7.83
C VAL A 138 -12.78 2.25 8.09
N TYR A 139 -11.64 1.82 7.53
CA TYR A 139 -10.33 2.40 7.83
C TYR A 139 -9.86 3.47 6.82
N THR A 140 -10.31 3.40 5.57
CA THR A 140 -9.98 4.39 4.53
C THR A 140 -10.89 5.61 4.61
N THR A 141 -12.22 5.44 4.76
CA THR A 141 -13.22 6.53 4.82
C THR A 141 -12.79 7.77 5.63
N PRO A 142 -12.35 7.67 6.91
CA PRO A 142 -12.02 8.86 7.71
C PRO A 142 -10.67 9.49 7.36
N TRP A 143 -9.76 8.76 6.69
CA TRP A 143 -8.50 9.28 6.16
C TRP A 143 -8.77 10.02 4.84
N ASP A 144 -9.50 9.36 3.96
CA ASP A 144 -9.86 9.76 2.61
C ASP A 144 -10.61 11.10 2.57
N ASN A 145 -11.76 11.16 3.27
CA ASN A 145 -12.55 12.39 3.39
C ASN A 145 -11.73 13.54 3.98
N ALA A 146 -10.77 13.26 4.88
CA ALA A 146 -9.93 14.27 5.50
C ALA A 146 -8.74 14.72 4.62
N LEU A 147 -8.49 14.08 3.48
CA LEU A 147 -7.57 14.56 2.45
C LEU A 147 -8.31 15.30 1.33
N ILE A 148 -9.52 14.85 0.96
CA ILE A 148 -10.41 15.58 0.05
C ILE A 148 -10.82 16.93 0.64
N ASP A 149 -11.23 16.99 1.92
CA ASP A 149 -11.55 18.25 2.63
C ASP A 149 -10.39 19.26 2.63
N ARG A 150 -9.14 18.77 2.63
CA ARG A 150 -7.93 19.60 2.55
C ARG A 150 -7.57 20.03 1.13
N GLY A 151 -8.24 19.51 0.10
CA GLY A 151 -7.92 19.73 -1.30
C GLY A 151 -6.63 19.03 -1.76
N VAL A 152 -6.37 17.81 -1.25
CA VAL A 152 -5.24 16.96 -1.70
C VAL A 152 -5.54 16.33 -3.06
N TRP A 153 -6.78 15.94 -3.30
CA TRP A 153 -7.36 15.73 -4.61
C TRP A 153 -8.82 16.19 -4.61
N TRP A 154 -9.40 16.30 -5.80
CA TRP A 154 -10.81 16.57 -6.03
C TRP A 154 -11.25 15.91 -7.34
N TYR A 155 -12.55 15.90 -7.63
CA TYR A 155 -13.13 15.25 -8.81
C TYR A 155 -13.54 16.28 -9.87
N GLY A 156 -13.54 15.87 -11.14
CA GLY A 156 -13.88 16.74 -12.27
C GLY A 156 -15.37 17.10 -12.35
N ASP A 157 -15.69 18.18 -13.08
CA ASP A 157 -17.08 18.63 -13.27
C ASP A 157 -17.91 17.53 -13.96
N GLY A 158 -18.97 17.08 -13.29
CA GLY A 158 -19.84 15.99 -13.74
C GLY A 158 -19.29 14.58 -13.54
N ALA A 159 -18.11 14.41 -12.90
CA ALA A 159 -17.48 13.10 -12.73
C ALA A 159 -18.18 12.16 -11.74
N VAL A 160 -18.91 12.72 -10.77
CA VAL A 160 -19.44 11.99 -9.60
C VAL A 160 -20.96 12.11 -9.52
N ALA A 161 -21.64 10.98 -9.26
CA ALA A 161 -23.11 10.93 -9.21
C ALA A 161 -23.68 11.33 -7.85
N LEU A 162 -22.97 11.09 -6.75
CA LEU A 162 -23.39 11.43 -5.39
C LEU A 162 -22.19 11.57 -4.45
N THR A 163 -22.17 12.61 -3.61
CA THR A 163 -21.16 12.78 -2.55
C THR A 163 -21.70 12.35 -1.19
N LEU A 164 -20.91 11.61 -0.42
CA LEU A 164 -21.18 11.26 0.98
C LEU A 164 -20.06 11.80 1.86
N TRP A 165 -20.40 12.81 2.69
CA TRP A 165 -19.47 13.74 3.32
C TRP A 165 -18.65 14.51 2.27
N HIS A 166 -17.39 14.14 2.03
CA HIS A 166 -16.50 14.78 1.04
C HIS A 166 -16.17 13.84 -0.13
N ALA A 167 -16.14 12.53 0.10
CA ALA A 167 -15.86 11.52 -0.92
C ALA A 167 -17.12 11.15 -1.75
N PRO A 168 -16.99 10.86 -3.06
CA PRO A 168 -18.09 10.37 -3.88
C PRO A 168 -18.46 8.93 -3.52
N LEU A 169 -19.70 8.53 -3.77
CA LEU A 169 -20.20 7.17 -3.54
C LEU A 169 -19.32 6.12 -4.24
N GLU A 170 -18.83 6.47 -5.43
CA GLU A 170 -17.93 5.71 -6.26
C GLU A 170 -16.60 5.38 -5.57
N GLU A 171 -16.10 6.21 -4.65
CA GLU A 171 -14.90 5.93 -3.86
C GLU A 171 -15.16 4.81 -2.82
N TYR A 172 -16.33 4.82 -2.19
CA TYR A 172 -16.77 3.72 -1.31
C TYR A 172 -17.00 2.42 -2.09
N LEU A 173 -17.37 2.50 -3.38
CA LEU A 173 -17.40 1.33 -4.26
C LEU A 173 -15.97 0.84 -4.56
N PHE A 174 -15.01 1.74 -4.81
CA PHE A 174 -13.61 1.39 -4.99
C PHE A 174 -13.02 0.69 -3.77
N PHE A 175 -13.33 1.14 -2.54
CA PHE A 175 -12.94 0.47 -1.29
C PHE A 175 -13.47 -0.97 -1.17
N VAL A 176 -14.52 -1.34 -1.91
CA VAL A 176 -15.02 -2.72 -1.99
C VAL A 176 -14.36 -3.47 -3.15
N PHE A 177 -14.23 -2.83 -4.31
CA PHE A 177 -13.73 -3.45 -5.54
C PHE A 177 -12.22 -3.69 -5.54
N GLN A 178 -11.38 -2.78 -5.04
CA GLN A 178 -9.92 -2.94 -5.00
C GLN A 178 -9.48 -4.15 -4.13
N PRO A 179 -10.06 -4.38 -2.94
CA PRO A 179 -9.81 -5.62 -2.20
C PRO A 179 -10.35 -6.86 -2.91
N ALA A 180 -11.53 -6.79 -3.55
CA ALA A 180 -12.10 -7.92 -4.29
C ALA A 180 -11.25 -8.34 -5.49
N LEU A 181 -10.81 -7.38 -6.31
CA LEU A 181 -9.90 -7.56 -7.45
C LEU A 181 -8.60 -8.26 -7.01
N THR A 182 -7.96 -7.70 -5.99
CA THR A 182 -6.66 -8.16 -5.47
C THR A 182 -6.76 -9.53 -4.80
N ALA A 183 -7.85 -9.78 -4.06
CA ALA A 183 -8.15 -11.09 -3.49
C ALA A 183 -8.38 -12.14 -4.58
N LEU A 184 -9.25 -11.86 -5.56
CA LEU A 184 -9.58 -12.79 -6.65
C LEU A 184 -8.38 -13.08 -7.55
N TRP A 185 -7.45 -12.13 -7.72
CA TRP A 185 -6.15 -12.37 -8.35
C TRP A 185 -5.28 -13.32 -7.51
N LEU A 186 -5.03 -12.99 -6.24
CA LEU A 186 -4.24 -13.80 -5.32
C LEU A 186 -4.78 -15.25 -5.20
N TYR A 187 -6.11 -15.40 -5.15
CA TYR A 187 -6.77 -16.70 -5.02
C TYR A 187 -6.54 -17.64 -6.20
N GLN A 188 -6.06 -17.17 -7.36
CA GLN A 188 -5.72 -18.03 -8.51
C GLN A 188 -4.50 -18.93 -8.26
N PHE A 189 -3.65 -18.59 -7.28
CA PHE A 189 -2.36 -19.26 -7.03
C PHE A 189 -1.92 -19.30 -5.55
N VAL A 190 -2.66 -18.71 -4.60
CA VAL A 190 -2.28 -18.70 -3.18
C VAL A 190 -2.22 -20.12 -2.59
N SER A 191 -1.08 -20.45 -2.00
CA SER A 191 -0.80 -21.73 -1.33
C SER A 191 -0.34 -21.50 0.10
N VAL A 192 -0.53 -22.50 0.97
CA VAL A 192 -0.13 -22.41 2.39
C VAL A 192 1.09 -23.28 2.66
N GLU A 193 2.11 -22.70 3.29
CA GLU A 193 3.25 -23.46 3.78
C GLU A 193 2.98 -23.94 5.22
N SER A 194 3.33 -25.19 5.52
CA SER A 194 3.00 -25.87 6.78
C SER A 194 3.88 -25.45 7.98
N VAL A 195 4.20 -24.16 8.09
CA VAL A 195 5.04 -23.55 9.14
C VAL A 195 4.20 -23.17 10.40
N PRO A 196 4.65 -23.41 11.64
CA PRO A 196 3.91 -23.05 12.87
C PRO A 196 3.76 -21.54 13.12
N LEU A 197 2.65 -21.13 13.76
CA LEU A 197 2.41 -19.75 14.26
C LEU A 197 3.33 -19.33 15.43
N ARG A 198 4.17 -20.23 15.94
CA ARG A 198 5.06 -20.01 17.07
C ARG A 198 6.30 -19.20 16.64
N LEU A 199 6.13 -17.88 16.55
CA LEU A 199 7.21 -16.91 16.38
C LEU A 199 7.68 -16.39 17.74
N PRO A 200 9.00 -16.26 18.00
CA PRO A 200 9.52 -15.64 19.21
C PRO A 200 9.04 -14.20 19.38
N VAL A 201 8.82 -13.76 20.63
CA VAL A 201 8.34 -12.39 20.93
C VAL A 201 9.27 -11.33 20.32
N ARG A 202 10.60 -11.51 20.40
CA ARG A 202 11.57 -10.62 19.75
C ARG A 202 11.34 -10.47 18.24
N THR A 203 11.01 -11.56 17.55
CA THR A 203 10.72 -11.56 16.11
C THR A 203 9.43 -10.77 15.80
N ARG A 204 8.42 -10.87 16.66
CA ARG A 204 7.18 -10.08 16.56
C ARG A 204 7.44 -8.59 16.81
N LEU A 205 8.24 -8.26 17.83
CA LEU A 205 8.64 -6.89 18.16
C LEU A 205 9.45 -6.22 17.05
N VAL A 206 10.30 -6.96 16.31
CA VAL A 206 10.98 -6.43 15.12
C VAL A 206 9.98 -6.04 14.01
N GLY A 207 8.95 -6.87 13.77
CA GLY A 207 7.89 -6.54 12.81
C GLY A 207 7.05 -5.33 13.25
N LEU A 208 6.69 -5.27 14.54
CA LEU A 208 5.99 -4.14 15.16
C LEU A 208 6.79 -2.84 14.98
N ALA A 209 8.07 -2.84 15.35
CA ALA A 209 8.94 -1.68 15.27
C ALA A 209 9.18 -1.23 13.83
N ALA A 210 9.28 -2.15 12.88
CA ALA A 210 9.41 -1.82 11.46
C ALA A 210 8.14 -1.12 10.91
N GLY A 211 6.94 -1.56 11.29
CA GLY A 211 5.69 -0.89 10.88
C GLY A 211 5.50 0.47 11.56
N LEU A 212 5.81 0.56 12.86
CA LEU A 212 5.79 1.84 13.59
C LEU A 212 6.84 2.84 13.06
N LEU A 213 7.97 2.37 12.51
CA LEU A 213 8.91 3.25 11.80
C LEU A 213 8.28 3.88 10.56
N VAL A 214 7.42 3.17 9.83
CA VAL A 214 6.65 3.74 8.70
C VAL A 214 5.68 4.81 9.21
N THR A 215 5.01 4.58 10.36
CA THR A 215 4.16 5.60 11.02
C THR A 215 4.96 6.86 11.36
N VAL A 216 6.16 6.71 11.94
CA VAL A 216 7.03 7.83 12.33
C VAL A 216 7.57 8.58 11.12
N VAL A 217 7.95 7.89 10.04
CA VAL A 217 8.38 8.53 8.79
C VAL A 217 7.21 9.29 8.14
N GLY A 218 6.01 8.71 8.14
CA GLY A 218 4.80 9.40 7.67
C GLY A 218 4.49 10.66 8.47
N ALA A 219 4.50 10.57 9.80
CA ALA A 219 4.33 11.74 10.68
C ALA A 219 5.38 12.84 10.42
N ALA A 220 6.65 12.46 10.25
CA ALA A 220 7.71 13.40 9.93
C ALA A 220 7.50 14.11 8.58
N LEU A 221 7.01 13.39 7.56
CA LEU A 221 6.68 13.96 6.25
C LEU A 221 5.46 14.90 6.30
N VAL A 222 4.41 14.56 7.04
CA VAL A 222 3.25 15.46 7.26
C VAL A 222 3.66 16.76 7.95
N LEU A 223 4.62 16.69 8.88
CA LEU A 223 5.11 17.85 9.63
C LEU A 223 6.20 18.66 8.91
N ALA A 224 6.78 18.15 7.81
CA ALA A 224 7.92 18.78 7.12
C ALA A 224 7.51 19.85 6.10
N SER A 225 6.44 19.61 5.32
CA SER A 225 5.98 20.51 4.25
C SER A 225 4.55 20.17 3.84
N SER A 226 3.82 21.13 3.25
CA SER A 226 2.59 20.82 2.53
C SER A 226 2.85 19.86 1.37
N SER A 227 3.94 20.07 0.62
CA SER A 227 4.35 19.23 -0.53
C SER A 227 4.72 17.78 -0.17
N THR A 228 4.80 17.44 1.13
CA THR A 228 4.99 16.07 1.61
C THR A 228 3.79 15.55 2.39
N LEU A 229 2.68 16.32 2.44
CA LEU A 229 1.49 16.00 3.21
C LEU A 229 0.83 14.72 2.71
N TYR A 230 0.64 14.56 1.39
CA TYR A 230 -0.05 13.38 0.87
C TYR A 230 0.78 12.11 1.09
N LEU A 231 2.04 12.07 0.62
CA LEU A 231 2.95 10.96 0.86
C LEU A 231 3.08 10.62 2.37
N GLY A 232 3.20 11.65 3.20
CA GLY A 232 3.28 11.51 4.65
C GLY A 232 1.99 10.94 5.25
N ALA A 233 0.82 11.42 4.82
CA ALA A 233 -0.48 10.94 5.30
C ALA A 233 -0.71 9.48 4.90
N THR A 234 -0.34 9.07 3.69
CA THR A 234 -0.40 7.67 3.23
C THR A 234 0.46 6.77 4.10
N LEU A 235 1.72 7.14 4.38
CA LEU A 235 2.62 6.35 5.24
C LEU A 235 2.21 6.35 6.73
N LEU A 236 1.70 7.49 7.23
CA LEU A 236 1.22 7.66 8.60
C LEU A 236 0.02 6.74 8.88
N TRP A 237 -0.94 6.71 7.96
CA TRP A 237 -2.10 5.81 7.96
C TRP A 237 -1.71 4.34 7.74
N ALA A 238 -0.69 4.07 6.94
CA ALA A 238 -0.29 2.70 6.63
C ALA A 238 0.51 2.00 7.74
N GLY A 239 1.41 2.72 8.41
CA GLY A 239 2.32 2.13 9.39
C GLY A 239 1.64 1.30 10.50
N PRO A 240 0.49 1.71 11.08
CA PRO A 240 -0.24 0.90 12.06
C PRO A 240 -0.73 -0.46 11.51
N VAL A 241 -1.24 -0.51 10.28
CA VAL A 241 -1.69 -1.75 9.64
C VAL A 241 -0.50 -2.67 9.37
N LEU A 242 0.59 -2.12 8.83
CA LEU A 242 1.83 -2.84 8.60
C LEU A 242 2.43 -3.37 9.91
N ALA A 243 2.41 -2.57 10.99
CA ALA A 243 2.90 -2.96 12.31
C ALA A 243 2.13 -4.18 12.85
N ILE A 244 0.80 -4.21 12.72
CA ILE A 244 -0.04 -5.36 13.11
C ILE A 244 0.30 -6.59 12.25
N GLN A 245 0.32 -6.45 10.92
CA GLN A 245 0.58 -7.57 10.00
C GLN A 245 1.99 -8.15 10.18
N TRP A 246 3.00 -7.30 10.35
CA TRP A 246 4.39 -7.74 10.51
C TRP A 246 4.65 -8.31 11.90
N ALA A 247 4.08 -7.73 12.96
CA ALA A 247 4.08 -8.32 14.30
C ALA A 247 3.36 -9.68 14.35
N PHE A 248 2.34 -9.88 13.51
CA PHE A 248 1.65 -11.17 13.38
C PHE A 248 2.50 -12.21 12.62
N GLY A 249 3.16 -11.86 11.52
CA GLY A 249 3.71 -12.88 10.62
C GLY A 249 4.78 -12.51 9.58
N TRP A 250 5.59 -11.46 9.75
CA TRP A 250 6.60 -11.09 8.75
C TRP A 250 7.54 -12.25 8.26
N PRO A 251 7.99 -13.21 9.10
CA PRO A 251 8.85 -14.31 8.64
C PRO A 251 8.10 -15.37 7.82
N TYR A 252 6.77 -15.38 7.87
CA TYR A 252 5.94 -16.20 7.00
C TYR A 252 5.78 -15.52 5.63
N LEU A 253 5.45 -14.22 5.62
CA LEU A 253 5.37 -13.39 4.41
C LEU A 253 6.69 -13.37 3.62
N TRP A 254 7.84 -13.33 4.30
CA TRP A 254 9.15 -13.41 3.64
C TRP A 254 9.44 -14.80 3.05
N ARG A 255 8.89 -15.88 3.61
CA ARG A 255 9.04 -17.24 3.04
C ARG A 255 8.17 -17.37 1.80
N THR A 256 6.91 -16.98 1.89
CA THR A 256 5.94 -16.95 0.77
C THR A 256 6.14 -15.75 -0.17
N ARG A 257 7.28 -15.04 -0.12
CA ARG A 257 7.52 -13.76 -0.81
C ARG A 257 7.26 -13.75 -2.32
N ARG A 258 7.34 -14.90 -3.00
CA ARG A 258 6.95 -15.01 -4.43
C ARG A 258 5.44 -14.86 -4.63
N VAL A 259 4.63 -15.48 -3.77
CA VAL A 259 3.17 -15.34 -3.75
C VAL A 259 2.77 -13.94 -3.32
N VAL A 260 3.43 -13.37 -2.31
CA VAL A 260 3.18 -11.98 -1.87
C VAL A 260 3.54 -10.98 -2.99
N ALA A 261 4.72 -11.08 -3.61
CA ALA A 261 5.13 -10.17 -4.67
C ALA A 261 4.24 -10.29 -5.93
N ALA A 262 3.90 -11.51 -6.37
CA ALA A 262 2.96 -11.69 -7.48
C ALA A 262 1.54 -11.22 -7.15
N GLY A 263 1.10 -11.40 -5.90
CA GLY A 263 -0.18 -10.92 -5.40
C GLY A 263 -0.28 -9.40 -5.33
N VAL A 264 0.81 -8.71 -4.96
CA VAL A 264 0.84 -7.24 -4.85
C VAL A 264 1.13 -6.58 -6.19
N LEU A 265 2.23 -6.93 -6.86
CA LEU A 265 2.77 -6.14 -7.96
C LEU A 265 1.88 -6.14 -9.20
N VAL A 266 1.18 -7.24 -9.50
CA VAL A 266 0.30 -7.31 -10.68
C VAL A 266 -0.93 -6.40 -10.56
N PRO A 267 -1.76 -6.47 -9.50
CA PRO A 267 -2.86 -5.51 -9.33
C PRO A 267 -2.35 -4.09 -9.04
N THR A 268 -1.15 -3.91 -8.48
CA THR A 268 -0.57 -2.56 -8.30
C THR A 268 -0.24 -1.94 -9.66
N LEU A 269 0.48 -2.65 -10.53
CA LEU A 269 0.79 -2.18 -11.89
C LEU A 269 -0.48 -1.99 -12.73
N TYR A 270 -1.51 -2.82 -12.53
CA TYR A 270 -2.80 -2.63 -13.19
C TYR A 270 -3.49 -1.35 -12.72
N LEU A 271 -3.60 -1.14 -11.40
CA LEU A 271 -4.24 0.05 -10.84
C LEU A 271 -3.45 1.33 -11.15
N TRP A 272 -2.12 1.29 -11.24
CA TRP A 272 -1.30 2.42 -11.71
C TRP A 272 -1.63 2.85 -13.15
N ILE A 273 -1.89 1.89 -14.05
CA ILE A 273 -2.29 2.19 -15.44
C ILE A 273 -3.72 2.76 -15.47
N VAL A 274 -4.62 2.18 -14.67
CA VAL A 274 -6.02 2.61 -14.56
C VAL A 274 -6.14 4.02 -13.97
N ASP A 275 -5.45 4.31 -12.87
CA ASP A 275 -5.41 5.62 -12.23
C ASP A 275 -4.79 6.70 -13.13
N TRP A 276 -3.69 6.39 -13.83
CA TRP A 276 -3.10 7.30 -14.82
C TRP A 276 -4.11 7.68 -15.92
N ILE A 277 -4.93 6.73 -16.39
CA ILE A 277 -6.03 7.02 -17.34
C ILE A 277 -7.10 7.91 -16.69
N ALA A 278 -7.47 7.68 -15.43
CA ALA A 278 -8.48 8.52 -14.75
C ALA A 278 -8.03 9.97 -14.58
N ILE A 279 -6.75 10.20 -14.25
CA ILE A 279 -6.14 11.53 -14.13
C ILE A 279 -6.06 12.22 -15.50
N ASP A 280 -5.66 11.51 -16.57
CA ASP A 280 -5.60 12.04 -17.94
C ASP A 280 -7.01 12.41 -18.47
N LEU A 281 -8.04 11.63 -18.10
CA LEU A 281 -9.44 11.93 -18.37
C LEU A 281 -10.05 12.98 -17.41
N GLY A 282 -9.31 13.45 -16.41
CA GLY A 282 -9.75 14.46 -15.45
C GLY A 282 -10.86 14.02 -14.47
N ILE A 283 -11.06 12.71 -14.29
CA ILE A 283 -12.09 12.17 -13.37
C ILE A 283 -11.76 12.57 -11.93
N TRP A 284 -10.49 12.48 -11.55
CA TRP A 284 -9.91 13.14 -10.38
C TRP A 284 -8.63 13.90 -10.74
N VAL A 285 -8.34 14.93 -9.96
CA VAL A 285 -7.20 15.84 -10.14
C VAL A 285 -6.44 15.93 -8.83
N ILE A 286 -5.13 15.61 -8.88
CA ILE A 286 -4.25 15.59 -7.72
C ILE A 286 -3.59 16.96 -7.52
N SER A 287 -3.50 17.42 -6.26
CA SER A 287 -3.00 18.74 -5.90
C SER A 287 -1.47 18.85 -6.00
N SER A 288 -0.99 19.81 -6.81
CA SER A 288 0.42 20.21 -6.88
C SER A 288 0.94 20.90 -5.61
N THR A 289 0.06 21.30 -4.69
CA THR A 289 0.42 21.91 -3.40
C THR A 289 0.76 20.87 -2.32
N TYR A 290 0.20 19.66 -2.45
CA TYR A 290 0.27 18.60 -1.43
C TYR A 290 1.04 17.34 -1.87
N THR A 291 1.48 17.30 -3.13
CA THR A 291 2.37 16.28 -3.70
C THR A 291 3.80 16.78 -3.80
N THR A 292 4.74 15.84 -3.91
CA THR A 292 6.18 16.11 -4.01
C THR A 292 6.63 16.56 -5.40
N GLY A 293 5.74 16.51 -6.40
CA GLY A 293 6.03 16.83 -7.80
C GLY A 293 6.79 15.73 -8.56
N PHE A 294 7.13 14.61 -7.93
CA PHE A 294 7.73 13.46 -8.60
C PHE A 294 6.64 12.56 -9.22
N THR A 295 6.83 12.20 -10.50
CA THR A 295 5.93 11.28 -11.20
C THR A 295 6.67 10.08 -11.78
N LEU A 296 5.98 8.94 -11.87
CA LEU A 296 6.42 7.71 -12.52
C LEU A 296 5.65 7.58 -13.84
N ALA A 297 6.29 7.97 -14.95
CA ALA A 297 5.68 7.99 -16.28
C ALA A 297 4.37 8.80 -16.39
N GLY A 298 4.18 9.81 -15.53
CA GLY A 298 3.00 10.67 -15.47
C GLY A 298 2.17 10.50 -14.19
N LEU A 299 2.14 9.29 -13.61
CA LEU A 299 1.47 8.99 -12.35
C LEU A 299 2.19 9.64 -11.15
N PRO A 300 1.52 10.40 -10.25
CA PRO A 300 2.16 10.90 -9.03
C PRO A 300 2.76 9.78 -8.16
N VAL A 301 3.90 10.03 -7.53
CA VAL A 301 4.55 9.02 -6.67
C VAL A 301 3.70 8.67 -5.44
N GLU A 302 2.84 9.60 -5.01
CA GLU A 302 1.88 9.41 -3.92
C GLU A 302 0.82 8.37 -4.27
N GLU A 303 0.19 8.47 -5.44
CA GLU A 303 -0.74 7.46 -5.97
C GLU A 303 -0.03 6.12 -6.18
N ALA A 304 1.17 6.15 -6.74
CA ALA A 304 1.98 4.95 -6.93
C ALA A 304 2.21 4.20 -5.60
N VAL A 305 2.50 4.95 -4.53
CA VAL A 305 2.65 4.41 -3.16
C VAL A 305 1.30 3.98 -2.57
N PHE A 306 0.21 4.72 -2.79
CA PHE A 306 -1.12 4.37 -2.29
C PHE A 306 -1.59 3.01 -2.82
N PHE A 307 -1.62 2.79 -4.14
CA PHE A 307 -2.02 1.50 -4.72
C PHE A 307 -1.06 0.35 -4.39
N LEU A 308 0.22 0.64 -4.14
CA LEU A 308 1.18 -0.36 -3.65
C LEU A 308 0.84 -0.78 -2.21
N VAL A 309 0.54 0.19 -1.35
CA VAL A 309 0.28 0.02 0.09
C VAL A 309 -1.07 -0.67 0.34
N THR A 310 -2.13 -0.27 -0.35
CA THR A 310 -3.46 -0.90 -0.22
C THR A 310 -3.44 -2.36 -0.69
N ASN A 311 -2.77 -2.66 -1.80
CA ASN A 311 -2.56 -4.03 -2.26
C ASN A 311 -1.66 -4.84 -1.30
N VAL A 312 -0.65 -4.20 -0.69
CA VAL A 312 0.14 -4.80 0.39
C VAL A 312 -0.75 -5.22 1.56
N PHE A 313 -1.68 -4.38 2.03
CA PHE A 313 -2.58 -4.75 3.15
C PHE A 313 -3.44 -5.96 2.80
N VAL A 314 -4.09 -5.94 1.64
CA VAL A 314 -5.01 -7.01 1.21
C VAL A 314 -4.25 -8.32 1.04
N VAL A 315 -3.11 -8.32 0.35
CA VAL A 315 -2.34 -9.54 0.07
C VAL A 315 -1.70 -10.10 1.34
N GLN A 316 -1.05 -9.27 2.15
CA GLN A 316 -0.45 -9.74 3.41
C GLN A 316 -1.54 -10.20 4.39
N GLY A 317 -2.63 -9.45 4.51
CA GLY A 317 -3.79 -9.82 5.31
C GLY A 317 -4.39 -11.18 4.93
N LEU A 318 -4.64 -11.41 3.64
CA LEU A 318 -5.21 -12.68 3.15
C LEU A 318 -4.24 -13.87 3.25
N VAL A 319 -2.95 -13.65 3.02
CA VAL A 319 -1.91 -14.69 3.20
C VAL A 319 -1.79 -15.09 4.68
N LEU A 320 -1.84 -14.13 5.61
CA LEU A 320 -1.83 -14.39 7.05
C LEU A 320 -3.14 -15.01 7.56
N TYR A 321 -4.29 -14.56 7.04
CA TYR A 321 -5.61 -15.13 7.31
C TYR A 321 -5.69 -16.60 6.87
N ARG A 322 -5.25 -16.94 5.65
CA ARG A 322 -5.25 -18.33 5.18
C ARG A 322 -4.30 -19.21 6.01
N TRP A 323 -3.14 -18.68 6.42
CA TRP A 323 -2.19 -19.36 7.32
C TRP A 323 -2.78 -19.62 8.71
N LEU A 324 -3.56 -18.69 9.25
CA LEU A 324 -4.31 -18.88 10.50
C LEU A 324 -5.39 -19.97 10.35
N LEU A 325 -6.19 -19.95 9.28
CA LEU A 325 -7.21 -20.97 9.02
C LEU A 325 -6.61 -22.39 8.91
N ASP A 326 -5.50 -22.52 8.18
CA ASP A 326 -4.71 -23.75 8.01
C ASP A 326 -4.10 -24.28 9.33
N ARG A 327 -4.03 -23.41 10.34
CA ARG A 327 -3.54 -23.73 11.69
C ARG A 327 -4.64 -24.13 12.64
N LEU A 328 -5.83 -23.54 12.52
CA LEU A 328 -7.04 -24.00 13.20
C LEU A 328 -7.44 -25.39 12.66
N GLU A 329 -7.55 -25.55 11.34
CA GLU A 329 -7.86 -26.82 10.64
C GLU A 329 -7.02 -28.02 11.16
N ARG A 330 -5.70 -27.82 11.35
CA ARG A 330 -4.81 -28.87 11.86
C ARG A 330 -4.74 -28.99 13.39
N SER A 331 -5.27 -28.02 14.13
CA SER A 331 -5.40 -28.10 15.58
C SER A 331 -6.63 -28.92 15.93
N ASP A 332 -7.78 -28.58 15.34
CA ASP A 332 -9.06 -29.29 15.49
C ASP A 332 -8.91 -30.78 15.13
N ALA A 333 -8.31 -31.07 13.97
CA ALA A 333 -8.03 -32.44 13.53
C ALA A 333 -7.07 -33.20 14.47
N ARG A 334 -6.17 -32.51 15.17
CA ARG A 334 -5.28 -33.14 16.17
C ARG A 334 -6.04 -33.46 17.46
N THR A 335 -6.93 -32.57 17.90
CA THR A 335 -7.78 -32.81 19.07
C THR A 335 -8.65 -34.05 18.84
N VAL A 336 -9.36 -34.12 17.71
CA VAL A 336 -10.22 -35.28 17.37
C VAL A 336 -9.43 -36.59 17.30
N VAL A 337 -8.22 -36.60 16.73
CA VAL A 337 -7.35 -37.80 16.71
C VAL A 337 -6.82 -38.16 18.10
N THR A 338 -6.64 -37.18 18.99
CA THR A 338 -6.21 -37.43 20.38
C THR A 338 -7.35 -38.00 21.21
N GLU A 339 -8.59 -37.49 21.02
CA GLU A 339 -9.80 -38.00 21.68
C GLU A 339 -10.12 -39.42 21.20
N ALA A 340 -10.18 -39.65 19.88
CA ALA A 340 -10.45 -40.97 19.30
C ALA A 340 -9.32 -42.01 19.54
N GLY A 341 -8.11 -41.56 19.87
CA GLY A 341 -6.97 -42.41 20.23
C GLY A 341 -6.77 -42.58 21.75
N SER A 342 -7.56 -41.91 22.58
CA SER A 342 -7.53 -42.08 24.04
C SER A 342 -8.49 -43.20 24.44
N PRO A 343 -8.06 -44.23 25.19
CA PRO A 343 -8.99 -45.22 25.72
C PRO A 343 -10.02 -44.52 26.63
N THR A 344 -11.29 -44.83 26.42
CA THR A 344 -12.41 -44.23 27.15
C THR A 344 -12.29 -44.55 28.63
N LEU A 345 -12.88 -43.72 29.51
CA LEU A 345 -12.92 -44.04 30.94
C LEU A 345 -13.59 -45.41 31.20
N ALA A 346 -14.54 -45.83 30.34
CA ALA A 346 -15.08 -47.18 30.33
C ALA A 346 -14.02 -48.26 30.01
N ASP A 347 -13.27 -48.13 28.90
CA ASP A 347 -12.19 -49.06 28.53
C ASP A 347 -11.13 -49.21 29.64
N LEU A 348 -10.86 -48.11 30.37
CA LEU A 348 -9.92 -48.06 31.48
C LEU A 348 -10.47 -48.62 32.80
N LEU A 349 -11.80 -48.75 32.93
CA LEU A 349 -12.48 -49.37 34.07
C LEU A 349 -12.73 -50.87 33.83
N GLU A 350 -13.15 -51.28 32.62
CA GLU A 350 -13.25 -52.70 32.25
C GLU A 350 -11.89 -53.40 32.35
N ARG A 351 -10.80 -52.74 31.92
CA ARG A 351 -9.42 -53.24 32.10
C ARG A 351 -8.91 -53.23 33.55
N ARG A 352 -9.73 -52.83 34.52
CA ARG A 352 -9.39 -52.80 35.95
C ARG A 352 -10.16 -53.80 36.82
N GLU A 353 -11.17 -54.48 36.28
CA GLU A 353 -11.77 -55.68 36.87
C GLU A 353 -10.78 -56.84 36.73
N PRO A 354 -10.15 -57.35 37.81
CA PRO A 354 -9.27 -58.51 37.73
C PRO A 354 -10.09 -59.79 37.83
N GLU A 355 -9.69 -60.84 37.11
CA GLU A 355 -10.25 -62.19 37.25
C GLU A 355 -10.25 -62.64 38.73
N ARG A 356 -11.37 -63.22 39.18
CA ARG A 356 -11.59 -63.77 40.53
C ARG A 356 -12.33 -65.11 40.46
#